data_AF-A0A2T5FUC4-F1
#
_entry.id   AF-A0A2T5FUC4-F1
#
_cell.length_a   1.000
_cell.length_b   1.000
_cell.length_c   1.000
_cell.angle_alpha   90.00
_cell.angle_beta   90.00
_cell.angle_gamma   90.00
#
_symmetry.space_group_name_H-M   'P 1'
#
loop_
_entity.id
_entity.type
_entity.pdbx_description
1 polymer ?
#
loop_
_entity_poly.entity_id
_entity_poly.type
_entity_poly.pdbx_seq_one_letter_code
_entity_poly.pdbx_strand_id
1 'polypeptide(L)'
;MQVRGQAGKIRPKAIGQFAGSAVYSYVWPTSMDSSSVGFDADQGILALAVTFHPDFDDGANGGINRHVWHPHWVVLTPDDACGKGSLKVRDIPEGTKPKVPPTWPGVPLLIDSPSYPTSLATNMVEVRVPASVIGAVEGIKFDGVTSALKVNANLHSPLLCISDIFDVASGNLSLPGKITK
;
A
#
# COMPACT_ATOMS: atom_id res chain seq x y z
N MET A 1 -10.62 8.78 4.22
CA MET A 1 -9.99 9.91 3.48
C MET A 1 -11.00 10.55 2.57
N GLN A 2 -11.06 11.88 2.50
CA GLN A 2 -11.82 12.59 1.48
C GLN A 2 -10.88 13.08 0.37
N VAL A 3 -11.35 13.07 -0.87
CA VAL A 3 -10.63 13.55 -2.04
C VAL A 3 -11.41 14.67 -2.73
N ARG A 4 -10.78 15.42 -3.63
CA ARG A 4 -11.45 16.55 -4.33
C ARG A 4 -12.47 16.08 -5.38
N GLY A 5 -12.26 14.91 -5.97
CA GLY A 5 -13.11 14.35 -7.02
C GLY A 5 -13.92 13.15 -6.57
N GLN A 6 -14.39 12.35 -7.53
CA GLN A 6 -15.04 11.07 -7.21
C GLN A 6 -13.99 10.00 -6.90
N ALA A 7 -14.04 9.45 -5.69
CA ALA A 7 -13.15 8.37 -5.25
C ALA A 7 -13.30 7.14 -6.15
N GLY A 8 -12.16 6.58 -6.58
CA GLY A 8 -12.09 5.34 -7.34
C GLY A 8 -12.55 5.41 -8.81
N LYS A 9 -12.89 6.61 -9.29
CA LYS A 9 -13.30 6.86 -10.68
C LYS A 9 -12.15 6.66 -11.66
N ILE A 10 -10.97 7.18 -11.31
CA ILE A 10 -9.76 7.06 -12.12
C ILE A 10 -9.06 5.74 -11.77
N ARG A 11 -8.82 4.90 -12.77
CA ARG A 11 -8.17 3.59 -12.62
C ARG A 11 -7.06 3.44 -13.66
N PRO A 12 -5.96 2.72 -13.36
CA PRO A 12 -4.95 2.42 -14.35
C PRO A 12 -5.53 1.54 -15.47
N LYS A 13 -5.04 1.73 -16.69
CA LYS A 13 -5.42 0.91 -17.84
C LYS A 13 -4.73 -0.44 -17.73
N ALA A 14 -5.48 -1.52 -17.95
CA ALA A 14 -4.90 -2.86 -18.08
C ALA A 14 -3.98 -2.92 -19.31
N ILE A 15 -2.81 -3.51 -19.15
CA ILE A 15 -1.85 -3.77 -20.22
C ILE A 15 -1.70 -5.26 -20.53
N GLY A 16 -2.33 -6.14 -19.74
CA GLY A 16 -2.34 -7.59 -19.95
C GLY A 16 -1.08 -8.30 -19.46
N GLN A 17 -0.21 -7.61 -18.73
CA GLN A 17 1.03 -8.17 -18.18
C GLN A 17 1.41 -7.47 -16.88
N PHE A 18 2.03 -8.22 -15.96
CA PHE A 18 2.48 -7.71 -14.66
C PHE A 18 3.59 -6.65 -14.81
N ALA A 19 4.64 -6.99 -15.56
CA ALA A 19 5.79 -6.14 -15.80
C ALA A 19 5.40 -4.82 -16.49
N GLY A 20 5.70 -3.68 -15.86
CA GLY A 20 5.36 -2.36 -16.39
C GLY A 20 3.94 -1.87 -16.10
N SER A 21 3.11 -2.68 -15.44
CA SER A 21 1.74 -2.29 -15.09
C SER A 21 1.70 -1.19 -14.03
N ALA A 22 0.57 -0.49 -13.95
CA ALA A 22 0.36 0.60 -13.01
C ALA A 22 -0.60 0.18 -11.88
N VAL A 23 -0.32 0.69 -10.68
CA VAL A 23 -1.16 0.57 -9.49
C VAL A 23 -1.53 1.97 -9.06
N TYR A 24 -2.82 2.28 -8.95
CA TYR A 24 -3.26 3.54 -8.34
C TYR A 24 -3.67 3.29 -6.90
N SER A 25 -3.37 4.24 -6.01
CA SER A 25 -3.56 4.04 -4.59
C SER A 25 -4.00 5.28 -3.82
N TYR A 26 -4.75 5.00 -2.76
CA TYR A 26 -5.09 5.89 -1.65
C TYR A 26 -4.32 5.38 -0.45
N VAL A 27 -3.36 6.15 0.06
CA VAL A 27 -2.38 5.68 1.03
C VAL A 27 -2.50 6.47 2.33
N TRP A 28 -2.41 5.77 3.45
CA TRP A 28 -2.25 6.32 4.79
C TRP A 28 -0.92 5.84 5.35
N PRO A 29 0.17 6.59 5.16
CA PRO A 29 1.41 6.36 5.90
C PRO A 29 1.13 6.52 7.39
N THR A 30 1.67 5.62 8.21
CA THR A 30 1.43 5.63 9.66
C THR A 30 2.73 5.68 10.44
N SER A 31 2.64 5.98 11.73
CA SER A 31 3.73 5.81 12.69
C SER A 31 3.74 4.42 13.35
N MET A 32 2.96 3.46 12.85
CA MET A 32 2.94 2.09 13.39
C MET A 32 4.19 1.33 12.97
N ASP A 33 4.64 0.43 13.84
CA ASP A 33 5.68 -0.52 13.48
C ASP A 33 5.14 -1.61 12.54
N SER A 34 5.97 -2.10 11.62
CA SER A 34 5.60 -3.14 10.65
C SER A 34 5.16 -4.45 11.30
N SER A 35 5.63 -4.76 12.52
CA SER A 35 5.20 -5.96 13.24
C SER A 35 3.74 -5.93 13.68
N SER A 36 3.11 -4.76 13.74
CA SER A 36 1.69 -4.58 14.12
C SER A 36 0.75 -5.35 13.20
N VAL A 37 1.17 -5.60 11.96
CA VAL A 37 0.38 -6.31 10.94
C VAL A 37 1.01 -7.66 10.58
N GLY A 38 1.96 -8.14 11.38
CA GLY A 38 2.51 -9.49 11.21
C GLY A 38 3.81 -9.58 10.40
N PHE A 39 4.42 -8.48 9.95
CA PHE A 39 5.79 -8.49 9.44
C PHE A 39 6.83 -8.62 10.56
N ASP A 40 8.10 -8.69 10.20
CA ASP A 40 9.19 -8.37 11.13
C ASP A 40 9.10 -6.91 11.59
N ALA A 41 9.67 -6.59 12.75
CA ALA A 41 9.70 -5.21 13.28
C ALA A 41 10.70 -4.33 12.50
N ASP A 42 10.50 -3.02 12.56
CA ASP A 42 11.39 -1.98 12.03
C ASP A 42 11.75 -2.14 10.55
N GLN A 43 10.80 -2.60 9.71
CA GLN A 43 11.06 -2.85 8.29
C GLN A 43 10.93 -1.60 7.40
N GLY A 44 10.38 -0.51 7.92
CA GLY A 44 10.18 0.74 7.17
C GLY A 44 8.89 1.45 7.58
N ILE A 45 8.39 2.31 6.71
CA ILE A 45 7.14 3.03 6.94
C ILE A 45 5.98 2.08 6.65
N LEU A 46 5.23 1.70 7.68
CA LEU A 46 4.00 0.93 7.49
C LEU A 46 2.89 1.85 7.01
N ALA A 47 2.29 1.50 5.87
CA ALA A 47 1.19 2.26 5.28
C ALA A 47 0.00 1.35 4.93
N LEU A 48 -1.21 1.83 5.22
CA LEU A 48 -2.44 1.25 4.66
C LEU A 48 -2.62 1.82 3.25
N ALA A 49 -2.86 0.99 2.25
CA ALA A 49 -3.07 1.42 0.88
C ALA A 49 -4.33 0.78 0.30
N VAL A 50 -5.29 1.57 -0.14
CA VAL A 50 -6.41 1.09 -0.98
C VAL A 50 -6.00 1.23 -2.43
N THR A 51 -5.82 0.11 -3.11
CA THR A 51 -5.23 0.03 -4.43
C THR A 51 -6.26 -0.41 -5.47
N PHE A 52 -5.98 -0.09 -6.73
CA PHE A 52 -6.54 -0.76 -7.88
C PHE A 52 -5.42 -1.08 -8.85
N HIS A 53 -5.31 -2.35 -9.20
CA HIS A 53 -4.30 -2.86 -10.12
C HIS A 53 -4.93 -3.97 -10.97
N PRO A 54 -4.98 -3.84 -12.30
CA PRO A 54 -5.66 -4.82 -13.15
C PRO A 54 -4.77 -6.03 -13.50
N ASP A 55 -3.45 -5.85 -13.51
CA ASP A 55 -2.50 -6.84 -14.04
C ASP A 55 -1.53 -7.39 -12.97
N PHE A 56 -1.81 -7.17 -11.69
CA PHE A 56 -1.02 -7.68 -10.57
C PHE A 56 -1.89 -8.64 -9.75
N ASP A 57 -1.51 -9.91 -9.66
CA ASP A 57 -2.20 -10.84 -8.76
C ASP A 57 -1.67 -10.75 -7.34
N ASP A 58 -2.60 -10.55 -6.41
CA ASP A 58 -2.35 -10.34 -4.99
C ASP A 58 -3.28 -11.20 -4.10
N GLY A 59 -3.86 -12.27 -4.67
CA GLY A 59 -4.66 -13.21 -3.93
C GLY A 59 -3.80 -14.11 -3.04
N ALA A 60 -4.04 -14.09 -1.73
CA ALA A 60 -3.43 -15.04 -0.80
C ALA A 60 -3.68 -16.49 -1.23
N ASN A 61 -2.71 -17.38 -1.00
CA ASN A 61 -2.79 -18.81 -1.29
C ASN A 61 -3.09 -19.16 -2.78
N GLY A 62 -2.56 -18.38 -3.73
CA GLY A 62 -2.82 -18.59 -5.15
C GLY A 62 -4.23 -18.20 -5.56
N GLY A 63 -4.85 -17.27 -4.81
CA GLY A 63 -6.07 -16.60 -5.22
C GLY A 63 -5.86 -15.80 -6.50
N ILE A 64 -6.96 -15.31 -7.08
CA ILE A 64 -6.95 -14.51 -8.29
C ILE A 64 -7.14 -13.03 -7.93
N ASN A 65 -6.51 -12.15 -8.71
CA ASN A 65 -6.66 -10.71 -8.59
C ASN A 65 -8.14 -10.27 -8.51
N ARG A 66 -8.41 -9.29 -7.66
CA ARG A 66 -9.73 -8.70 -7.48
C ARG A 66 -9.80 -7.41 -8.29
N HIS A 67 -10.65 -7.39 -9.33
CA HIS A 67 -10.92 -6.20 -10.15
C HIS A 67 -11.82 -5.15 -9.45
N VAL A 68 -11.52 -4.87 -8.18
CA VAL A 68 -12.19 -3.89 -7.33
C VAL A 68 -11.13 -3.11 -6.55
N TRP A 69 -11.48 -1.94 -6.03
CA TRP A 69 -10.62 -1.25 -5.07
C TRP A 69 -10.55 -2.03 -3.77
N HIS A 70 -9.36 -2.20 -3.22
CA HIS A 70 -9.19 -3.01 -2.02
C HIS A 70 -7.93 -2.67 -1.23
N PRO A 71 -7.86 -3.04 0.06
CA PRO A 71 -6.81 -2.58 0.95
C PRO A 71 -5.61 -3.54 0.99
N HIS A 72 -4.45 -2.96 1.29
CA HIS A 72 -3.20 -3.62 1.63
C HIS A 72 -2.54 -2.94 2.81
N TRP A 73 -1.80 -3.70 3.58
CA TRP A 73 -0.65 -3.13 4.30
C TRP A 73 0.59 -3.26 3.43
N VAL A 74 1.37 -2.19 3.34
CA VAL A 74 2.65 -2.20 2.61
C VAL A 74 3.74 -1.60 3.49
N VAL A 75 4.96 -2.11 3.35
CA VAL A 75 6.15 -1.50 3.96
C VAL A 75 6.86 -0.67 2.92
N LEU A 76 6.99 0.63 3.16
CA LEU A 76 7.68 1.56 2.28
C LEU A 76 9.11 1.83 2.78
N THR A 77 10.07 1.81 1.86
CA THR A 77 11.48 2.15 2.13
C THR A 77 12.05 3.06 1.03
N PRO A 78 13.01 3.92 1.35
CA PRO A 78 13.70 4.73 0.35
C PRO A 78 14.50 3.84 -0.61
N ASP A 79 14.48 4.19 -1.89
CA ASP A 79 15.32 3.57 -2.91
C ASP A 79 15.54 4.53 -4.08
N ASP A 80 16.77 5.00 -4.23
CA ASP A 80 17.13 5.95 -5.28
C ASP A 80 17.06 5.35 -6.70
N ALA A 81 17.01 4.02 -6.85
CA ALA A 81 16.74 3.39 -8.15
C ALA A 81 15.31 3.65 -8.64
N CYS A 82 14.38 4.02 -7.74
CA CYS A 82 13.05 4.53 -8.08
C CYS A 82 13.04 6.04 -8.35
N GLY A 83 14.20 6.69 -8.39
CA GLY A 83 14.36 8.14 -8.43
C GLY A 83 14.87 8.68 -7.10
N LYS A 84 15.65 9.75 -7.15
CA LYS A 84 16.31 10.32 -5.97
C LYS A 84 15.29 10.71 -4.90
N GLY A 85 15.41 10.14 -3.70
CA GLY A 85 14.49 10.37 -2.58
C GLY A 85 13.12 9.72 -2.72
N SER A 86 12.91 8.88 -3.74
CA SER A 86 11.67 8.12 -3.92
C SER A 86 11.59 6.96 -2.93
N LEU A 87 10.35 6.50 -2.70
CA LEU A 87 10.08 5.28 -1.95
C LEU A 87 9.68 4.15 -2.91
N LYS A 88 9.84 2.93 -2.41
CA LYS A 88 9.31 1.69 -3.00
C LYS A 88 8.56 0.88 -1.96
N VAL A 89 7.77 -0.08 -2.42
CA VAL A 89 7.38 -1.19 -1.55
C VAL A 89 8.62 -2.09 -1.36
N ARG A 90 8.91 -2.43 -0.10
CA ARG A 90 10.12 -3.20 0.25
C ARG A 90 10.08 -4.59 -0.38
N ASP A 91 11.11 -4.89 -1.18
CA ASP A 91 11.30 -6.21 -1.77
C ASP A 91 11.64 -7.27 -0.70
N ILE A 92 11.26 -8.52 -0.97
CA ILE A 92 11.76 -9.70 -0.25
C ILE A 92 12.90 -10.29 -1.09
N PRO A 93 14.16 -10.23 -0.63
CA PRO A 93 15.28 -10.76 -1.40
C PRO A 93 15.16 -12.27 -1.64
N GLU A 94 15.61 -12.72 -2.80
CA GLU A 94 15.61 -14.14 -3.15
C GLU A 94 16.34 -14.99 -2.08
N GLY A 95 15.77 -16.14 -1.73
CA GLY A 95 16.31 -17.05 -0.72
C GLY A 95 16.03 -16.64 0.74
N THR A 96 15.47 -15.45 0.98
CA THR A 96 15.09 -15.03 2.34
C THR A 96 13.68 -15.49 2.71
N LYS A 97 13.41 -15.57 4.01
CA LYS A 97 12.11 -15.98 4.57
C LYS A 97 11.72 -15.04 5.72
N PRO A 98 11.43 -13.76 5.43
CA PRO A 98 10.99 -12.83 6.45
C PRO A 98 9.65 -13.28 7.04
N LYS A 99 9.32 -12.78 8.22
CA LYS A 99 7.98 -12.94 8.76
C LYS A 99 7.00 -12.12 7.93
N VAL A 100 5.90 -12.74 7.52
CA VAL A 100 4.85 -12.14 6.71
C VAL A 100 3.47 -12.47 7.30
N PRO A 101 2.45 -11.61 7.09
CA PRO A 101 1.10 -11.89 7.54
C PRO A 101 0.48 -13.13 6.89
N PRO A 102 -0.54 -13.75 7.51
CA PRO A 102 -1.25 -14.90 6.94
C PRO A 102 -1.90 -14.63 5.58
N THR A 103 -2.21 -13.37 5.28
CA THR A 103 -2.83 -12.92 4.02
C THR A 103 -1.80 -12.37 3.01
N TRP A 104 -0.51 -12.67 3.18
CA TRP A 104 0.52 -12.39 2.19
C TRP A 104 0.28 -13.20 0.90
N PRO A 105 0.37 -12.58 -0.30
CA PRO A 105 0.03 -13.24 -1.55
C PRO A 105 1.14 -14.05 -2.22
N GLY A 106 2.26 -14.29 -1.54
CA GLY A 106 3.35 -15.10 -2.11
C GLY A 106 4.22 -14.36 -3.12
N VAL A 107 4.15 -13.03 -3.15
CA VAL A 107 4.93 -12.17 -4.07
C VAL A 107 6.17 -11.64 -3.36
N PRO A 108 7.27 -11.30 -4.05
CA PRO A 108 8.53 -10.89 -3.43
C PRO A 108 8.51 -9.43 -2.93
N LEU A 109 7.43 -9.05 -2.24
CA LEU A 109 7.21 -7.74 -1.63
C LEU A 109 6.63 -7.92 -0.23
N LEU A 110 7.01 -7.03 0.69
CA LEU A 110 6.36 -6.89 2.00
C LEU A 110 5.01 -6.18 1.85
N ILE A 111 4.02 -6.96 1.41
CA ILE A 111 2.61 -6.57 1.34
C ILE A 111 1.72 -7.55 2.08
N ASP A 112 0.59 -7.07 2.57
CA ASP A 112 -0.52 -7.86 3.08
C ASP A 112 -1.74 -7.65 2.18
N SER A 113 -2.59 -8.66 2.02
CA SER A 113 -3.82 -8.57 1.19
C SER A 113 -5.08 -8.94 1.99
N PRO A 114 -5.44 -8.15 3.03
CA PRO A 114 -6.57 -8.48 3.88
C PRO A 114 -7.92 -8.16 3.22
N SER A 115 -8.95 -8.92 3.59
CA SER A 115 -10.34 -8.70 3.13
C SER A 115 -11.09 -7.69 4.00
N TYR A 116 -10.48 -6.54 4.32
CA TYR A 116 -11.17 -5.53 5.14
C TYR A 116 -12.32 -4.85 4.37
N PRO A 117 -13.46 -4.58 5.04
CA PRO A 117 -14.54 -3.83 4.42
C PRO A 117 -14.03 -2.48 3.93
N THR A 118 -14.19 -2.25 2.62
CA THR A 118 -13.68 -1.08 1.92
C THR A 118 -14.82 -0.49 1.09
N SER A 119 -15.04 0.82 1.23
CA SER A 119 -16.06 1.53 0.44
C SER A 119 -15.49 2.82 -0.15
N LEU A 120 -15.81 3.04 -1.42
CA LEU A 120 -15.52 4.28 -2.13
C LEU A 120 -16.86 4.86 -2.56
N ALA A 121 -17.28 5.93 -1.90
CA ALA A 121 -18.56 6.57 -2.12
C ALA A 121 -18.34 8.07 -2.28
N THR A 122 -18.96 8.65 -3.32
CA THR A 122 -18.80 10.06 -3.69
C THR A 122 -17.32 10.45 -3.72
N ASN A 123 -16.85 11.24 -2.76
CA ASN A 123 -15.49 11.73 -2.63
C ASN A 123 -14.77 11.13 -1.41
N MET A 124 -15.27 10.02 -0.85
CA MET A 124 -14.75 9.38 0.35
C MET A 124 -14.22 7.98 0.06
N VAL A 125 -13.07 7.68 0.65
CA VAL A 125 -12.48 6.34 0.75
C VAL A 125 -12.49 5.93 2.23
N GLU A 126 -13.19 4.85 2.55
CA GLU A 126 -13.30 4.28 3.90
C GLU A 126 -12.78 2.83 3.88
N VAL A 127 -11.97 2.49 4.88
CA VAL A 127 -11.55 1.12 5.19
C VAL A 127 -11.84 0.86 6.66
N ARG A 128 -12.48 -0.27 6.98
CA ARG A 128 -12.74 -0.69 8.36
C ARG A 128 -11.71 -1.72 8.79
N VAL A 129 -10.71 -1.24 9.51
CA VAL A 129 -9.62 -2.08 10.03
C VAL A 129 -10.00 -2.62 11.42
N PRO A 130 -9.78 -3.91 11.72
CA PRO A 130 -10.02 -4.45 13.05
C PRO A 130 -9.19 -3.74 14.13
N ALA A 131 -9.81 -3.44 15.27
CA ALA A 131 -9.13 -2.79 16.40
C ALA A 131 -7.94 -3.60 16.94
N SER A 132 -7.95 -4.93 16.78
CA SER A 132 -6.82 -5.80 17.15
C SER A 132 -5.56 -5.57 16.32
N VAL A 133 -5.69 -5.03 15.10
CA VAL A 133 -4.59 -4.77 14.17
C VAL A 133 -3.96 -3.41 14.44
N ILE A 134 -4.80 -2.40 14.67
CA ILE A 134 -4.33 -1.05 15.04
C ILE A 134 -3.84 -1.04 16.50
N GLY A 135 -4.25 -2.04 17.28
CA GLY A 135 -4.03 -2.12 18.71
C GLY A 135 -4.84 -1.06 19.45
N ALA A 136 -4.97 -1.22 20.77
CA ALA A 136 -5.60 -0.22 21.65
C ALA A 136 -4.75 1.07 21.80
N VAL A 137 -3.92 1.39 20.80
CA VAL A 137 -2.84 2.37 20.86
C VAL A 137 -3.38 3.73 20.42
N GLU A 138 -3.78 4.53 21.39
CA GLU A 138 -3.98 5.95 21.19
C GLU A 138 -2.70 6.61 20.67
N GLY A 139 -2.84 7.60 19.79
CA GLY A 139 -1.71 8.45 19.38
C GLY A 139 -0.89 7.95 18.20
N ILE A 140 -1.30 6.86 17.53
CA ILE A 140 -0.79 6.52 16.19
C ILE A 140 -1.06 7.70 15.26
N LYS A 141 0.00 8.18 14.62
CA LYS A 141 -0.08 9.27 13.66
C LYS A 141 -0.23 8.73 12.24
N PHE A 142 -0.93 9.48 11.40
CA PHE A 142 -1.05 9.14 9.98
C PHE A 142 -1.23 10.39 9.12
N ASP A 143 -1.05 10.21 7.82
CA ASP A 143 -1.38 11.19 6.79
C ASP A 143 -2.31 10.59 5.73
N GLY A 144 -2.72 11.40 4.74
CA GLY A 144 -3.42 10.93 3.54
C GLY A 144 -2.64 11.29 2.30
N VAL A 145 -2.44 10.32 1.41
CA VAL A 145 -1.70 10.49 0.16
C VAL A 145 -2.48 9.85 -0.98
N THR A 146 -2.51 10.49 -2.13
CA THR A 146 -2.92 9.86 -3.38
C THR A 146 -1.69 9.68 -4.25
N SER A 147 -1.46 8.47 -4.75
CA SER A 147 -0.25 8.17 -5.52
C SER A 147 -0.49 7.14 -6.62
N ALA A 148 0.49 7.05 -7.51
CA ALA A 148 0.62 5.96 -8.46
C ALA A 148 1.93 5.23 -8.19
N LEU A 149 1.86 3.91 -8.27
CA LEU A 149 3.02 3.03 -8.28
C LEU A 149 3.13 2.37 -9.64
N LYS A 150 4.37 2.02 -10.00
CA LYS A 150 4.68 1.33 -11.24
C LYS A 150 5.42 0.03 -10.93
N VAL A 151 4.87 -1.07 -11.42
CA VAL A 151 5.57 -2.36 -11.42
C VAL A 151 6.72 -2.27 -12.41
N ASN A 152 7.92 -2.59 -11.97
CA ASN A 152 9.09 -2.51 -12.83
C ASN A 152 9.04 -3.57 -13.93
N ALA A 153 9.50 -3.21 -15.12
CA ALA A 153 9.61 -4.16 -16.23
C ALA A 153 10.84 -5.07 -16.10
N ASN A 154 11.85 -4.62 -15.34
CA ASN A 154 13.04 -5.39 -15.02
C ASN A 154 12.94 -5.95 -13.60
N LEU A 155 12.88 -7.27 -13.47
CA LEU A 155 12.78 -7.96 -12.17
C LEU A 155 14.09 -7.91 -11.35
N HIS A 156 15.20 -7.41 -11.92
CA HIS A 156 16.42 -7.08 -11.17
C HIS A 156 16.42 -5.66 -10.60
N SER A 157 15.37 -4.88 -10.84
CA SER A 157 15.17 -3.54 -10.28
C SER A 157 14.10 -3.62 -9.18
N PRO A 158 14.00 -2.60 -8.30
CA PRO A 158 12.94 -2.58 -7.29
C PRO A 158 11.59 -2.86 -7.92
N LEU A 159 10.86 -3.83 -7.39
CA LEU A 159 9.74 -4.40 -8.13
C LEU A 159 8.56 -3.42 -8.24
N LEU A 160 8.35 -2.59 -7.21
CA LEU A 160 7.22 -1.67 -7.15
C LEU A 160 7.63 -0.30 -6.59
N CYS A 161 7.87 0.65 -7.48
CA CYS A 161 8.27 2.02 -7.15
C CYS A 161 7.05 2.94 -7.02
N ILE A 162 7.10 3.93 -6.11
CA ILE A 162 6.20 5.08 -6.21
C ILE A 162 6.65 5.92 -7.40
N SER A 163 5.81 5.99 -8.43
CA SER A 163 6.11 6.70 -9.68
C SER A 163 5.59 8.13 -9.69
N ASP A 164 4.53 8.40 -8.93
CA ASP A 164 3.93 9.72 -8.83
C ASP A 164 3.23 9.91 -7.48
N ILE A 165 3.25 11.13 -6.96
CA ILE A 165 2.51 11.56 -5.78
C ILE A 165 1.58 12.67 -6.25
N PHE A 166 0.28 12.38 -6.31
CA PHE A 166 -0.71 13.32 -6.82
C PHE A 166 -1.06 14.39 -5.79
N ASP A 167 -1.22 14.00 -4.53
CA ASP A 167 -1.53 14.91 -3.44
C ASP A 167 -1.09 14.34 -2.10
N VAL A 168 -0.76 15.23 -1.17
CA VAL A 168 -0.47 14.91 0.23
C VAL A 168 -1.36 15.81 1.08
N ALA A 169 -2.20 15.21 1.93
CA ALA A 169 -3.21 15.95 2.68
C ALA A 169 -2.60 17.03 3.60
N SER A 170 -1.46 16.76 4.23
CA SER A 170 -0.70 17.75 5.01
C SER A 170 0.18 18.69 4.17
N GLY A 171 0.35 18.40 2.87
CA GLY A 171 1.28 19.08 1.97
C GLY A 171 2.76 18.74 2.17
N ASN A 172 3.14 18.15 3.31
CA ASN A 172 4.56 17.92 3.65
C ASN A 172 4.84 16.57 4.36
N LEU A 173 3.86 15.67 4.42
CA LEU A 173 3.95 14.40 5.17
C LEU A 173 4.34 14.60 6.64
N SER A 174 3.72 15.57 7.32
CA SER A 174 3.92 15.77 8.77
C SER A 174 3.13 14.78 9.64
N LEU A 175 2.28 13.94 9.04
CA LEU A 175 1.40 12.98 9.72
C LEU A 175 0.53 13.65 10.80
N PRO A 176 -0.28 14.66 10.45
CA PRO A 176 -1.05 15.42 11.43
C PRO A 176 -2.25 14.64 12.00
N GLY A 177 -2.71 13.59 11.29
CA GLY A 177 -3.81 12.73 11.73
C GLY A 177 -3.41 11.92 12.96
N LYS A 178 -4.37 11.67 13.86
CA LYS A 178 -4.17 10.84 15.05
C LYS A 178 -5.33 9.90 15.24
N ILE A 179 -5.03 8.65 15.58
CA ILE A 179 -6.04 7.69 16.03
C ILE A 179 -6.39 7.99 17.48
N THR A 180 -7.66 8.28 17.73
CA THR A 180 -8.25 8.50 19.07
C THR A 180 -9.13 7.32 19.46
N LYS A 181 -9.28 7.07 20.77
CA LYS A 181 -10.34 6.17 21.27
C LYS A 181 -11.73 6.79 21.11
#